data_AF-I8RPA1-F1
#
_entry.id   AF-I8RPA1-F1
#
_cell.length_a   1.000
_cell.length_b   1.000
_cell.length_c   1.000
_cell.angle_alpha   90.00
_cell.angle_beta   90.00
_cell.angle_gamma   90.00
#
_symmetry.space_group_name_H-M   'P 1'
#
loop_
_entity.id
_entity.type
_entity.pdbx_description
1 polymer ?
#
loop_
_entity_poly.entity_id
_entity_poly.type
_entity_poly.pdbx_seq_one_letter_code
_entity_poly.pdbx_strand_id
1 'polypeptide(L)'
;MNRAQKFLAVFLGMMIVFFGVIVVRVWAVKPPSTMKLSSLAAGEYDPAVWGKAYPLEYASYQKNLEMAASPTGYGGSVKVPKADMQPEIYTNFKGNPFSKDYTEDRGHLYSIEDLKESKRIGPTSKGACITCKTPYVEQFYKESGWGFANQPLTELLDKSKHPVSCANCHDPETMNLRVINPAFIEAMGRQGIDVNKASREEMRSYVCGQCHSEYYFEPGTSRVIFPWDQGTTPQQMYQYYAAKPNGFQQDFIHPDSKTPILKAQHADFEEWQNGVHAKFGVSCADCHMPYIRENGQKYSSHWMTSPLKNLDASCMPCHKDGTDQLYNQVKATQDNVWQLQHTAGLNVAKAHEIIAKAGNIPNANQTQLTNARELLRQAQWYWDYVAASNSMGFHNSVQELHTLGQSIDLSHRAIDAAKQAAGTNQL
;
A
#
# COMPACT_ATOMS: atom_id res chain seq x y z
N MET A 1 47.40 -41.60 -38.83
CA MET A 1 47.45 -40.62 -37.71
C MET A 1 47.98 -41.29 -36.46
N ASN A 2 49.00 -40.69 -35.83
CA ASN A 2 49.47 -41.14 -34.52
C ASN A 2 48.44 -40.82 -33.42
N ARG A 3 48.64 -41.36 -32.20
CA ARG A 3 47.69 -41.21 -31.09
C ARG A 3 47.43 -39.74 -30.73
N ALA A 4 48.44 -38.88 -30.82
CA ALA A 4 48.34 -37.45 -30.57
C ALA A 4 47.49 -36.72 -31.66
N GLN A 5 47.66 -37.08 -32.93
CA GLN A 5 46.87 -36.53 -34.03
C GLN A 5 45.39 -36.93 -33.92
N LYS A 6 45.08 -38.15 -33.49
CA LYS A 6 43.69 -38.59 -33.24
C LYS A 6 43.06 -37.80 -32.10
N PHE A 7 43.79 -37.57 -31.01
CA PHE A 7 43.32 -36.75 -29.89
C PHE A 7 43.08 -35.30 -30.32
N LEU A 8 44.02 -34.70 -31.06
CA LEU A 8 43.90 -33.33 -31.55
C LEU A 8 42.70 -33.16 -32.49
N ALA A 9 42.46 -34.12 -33.39
CA ALA A 9 41.31 -34.10 -34.29
C ALA A 9 39.97 -34.20 -33.54
N VAL A 10 39.89 -35.05 -32.51
CA VAL A 10 38.70 -35.17 -31.65
C VAL A 10 38.50 -33.89 -30.83
N PHE A 11 39.57 -33.31 -30.28
CA PHE A 11 39.51 -32.05 -29.54
C PHE A 11 39.06 -30.87 -30.42
N LEU A 12 39.62 -30.73 -31.63
CA LEU A 12 39.18 -29.74 -32.62
C LEU A 12 37.73 -29.96 -33.04
N GLY A 13 37.31 -31.21 -33.27
CA GLY A 13 35.92 -31.53 -33.55
C GLY A 13 34.98 -31.10 -32.42
N MET A 14 35.33 -31.38 -31.16
CA MET A 14 34.55 -30.93 -30.01
C MET A 14 34.53 -29.42 -29.86
N MET A 15 35.64 -28.72 -30.11
CA MET A 15 35.70 -27.26 -30.09
C MET A 15 34.80 -26.66 -31.18
N ILE A 16 34.84 -27.20 -32.41
CA ILE A 16 33.99 -26.74 -33.52
C ILE A 16 32.51 -26.94 -33.18
N VAL A 17 32.13 -28.08 -32.59
CA VAL A 17 30.74 -28.31 -32.16
C VAL A 17 30.34 -27.36 -31.03
N PHE A 18 31.19 -27.19 -30.01
CA PHE A 18 30.92 -26.31 -28.88
C PHE A 18 30.76 -24.84 -29.31
N PHE A 19 31.73 -24.31 -30.06
CA PHE A 19 31.66 -22.94 -30.59
C PHE A 19 30.56 -22.80 -31.64
N GLY A 20 30.29 -23.83 -32.46
CA GLY A 20 29.16 -23.86 -33.38
C GLY A 20 27.81 -23.73 -32.68
N VAL A 21 27.61 -24.46 -31.57
CA VAL A 21 26.41 -24.33 -30.72
C VAL A 21 26.30 -22.93 -30.12
N ILE A 22 27.40 -22.35 -29.62
CA ILE A 22 27.41 -20.98 -29.09
C ILE A 22 27.04 -19.98 -30.19
N VAL A 23 27.65 -20.07 -31.36
CA VAL A 23 27.37 -19.17 -32.49
C VAL A 23 25.91 -19.28 -32.92
N VAL A 24 25.36 -20.48 -33.07
CA VAL A 24 23.94 -20.69 -33.40
C VAL A 24 23.02 -20.11 -32.31
N ARG A 25 23.33 -20.34 -31.03
CA ARG A 25 22.49 -19.86 -29.92
C ARG A 25 22.55 -18.33 -29.76
N VAL A 26 23.70 -17.71 -30.00
CA VAL A 26 23.88 -16.26 -29.87
C VAL A 26 23.38 -15.50 -31.10
N TRP A 27 23.57 -16.05 -32.30
CA TRP A 27 23.33 -15.32 -33.55
C TRP A 27 22.11 -15.79 -34.35
N ALA A 28 21.76 -17.08 -34.32
CA ALA A 28 20.66 -17.63 -35.10
C ALA A 28 19.34 -17.78 -34.32
N VAL A 29 19.41 -18.06 -33.01
CA VAL A 29 18.23 -18.19 -32.13
C VAL A 29 18.18 -17.01 -31.16
N LYS A 30 17.85 -15.82 -31.65
CA LYS A 30 17.61 -14.66 -30.79
C LYS A 30 16.23 -14.83 -30.14
N PRO A 31 16.11 -14.85 -28.79
CA PRO A 31 14.80 -14.78 -28.17
C PRO A 31 14.11 -13.50 -28.62
N PRO A 32 12.78 -13.52 -28.87
CA PRO A 32 12.06 -12.32 -29.29
C PRO A 32 12.32 -11.20 -28.29
N SER A 33 12.79 -10.06 -28.80
CA SER A 33 13.16 -8.91 -27.97
C SER A 33 11.95 -8.15 -27.43
N THR A 34 10.75 -8.45 -27.93
CA THR A 34 9.49 -7.79 -27.59
C THR A 34 8.38 -8.81 -27.39
N MET A 35 7.51 -8.57 -26.40
CA MET A 35 6.30 -9.36 -26.19
C MET A 35 5.35 -9.23 -27.39
N LYS A 36 4.77 -10.34 -27.82
CA LYS A 36 3.68 -10.34 -28.79
C LYS A 36 2.38 -10.01 -28.05
N LEU A 37 1.79 -8.86 -28.36
CA LEU A 37 0.47 -8.48 -27.84
C LEU A 37 -0.59 -9.44 -28.37
N SER A 38 -1.45 -9.91 -27.48
CA SER A 38 -2.62 -10.73 -27.77
C SER A 38 -3.86 -10.05 -27.20
N SER A 39 -4.82 -9.77 -28.08
CA SER A 39 -6.10 -9.19 -27.68
C SER A 39 -6.96 -10.25 -26.99
N LEU A 40 -7.51 -9.91 -25.83
CA LEU A 40 -8.49 -10.69 -25.07
C LEU A 40 -9.85 -10.00 -25.13
N ALA A 41 -10.92 -10.73 -24.82
CA ALA A 41 -12.27 -10.16 -24.83
C ALA A 41 -12.40 -9.02 -23.81
N ALA A 42 -13.17 -7.99 -24.16
CA ALA A 42 -13.53 -6.93 -23.24
C ALA A 42 -14.22 -7.52 -21.99
N GLY A 43 -13.78 -7.09 -20.80
CA GLY A 43 -14.28 -7.63 -19.53
C GLY A 43 -13.72 -8.99 -19.13
N GLU A 44 -12.64 -9.47 -19.75
CA GLU A 44 -11.93 -10.67 -19.31
C GLU A 44 -11.20 -10.41 -17.98
N TYR A 45 -11.66 -11.04 -16.91
CA TYR A 45 -11.13 -10.86 -15.55
C TYR A 45 -10.38 -12.08 -15.01
N ASP A 46 -10.42 -13.24 -15.70
CA ASP A 46 -9.76 -14.46 -15.22
C ASP A 46 -8.26 -14.43 -15.56
N PRO A 47 -7.37 -14.24 -14.57
CA PRO A 47 -5.93 -14.13 -14.85
C PRO A 47 -5.34 -15.39 -15.51
N ALA A 48 -5.97 -16.56 -15.41
CA ALA A 48 -5.52 -17.75 -16.12
C ALA A 48 -5.71 -17.65 -17.64
N VAL A 49 -6.74 -16.92 -18.11
CA VAL A 49 -6.92 -16.61 -19.54
C VAL A 49 -5.80 -15.69 -20.02
N TRP A 50 -5.47 -14.66 -19.22
CA TRP A 50 -4.33 -13.76 -19.49
C TRP A 50 -3.01 -14.53 -19.51
N GLY A 51 -2.81 -15.48 -18.60
CA GLY A 51 -1.59 -16.29 -18.51
C GLY A 51 -1.32 -17.19 -19.72
N LYS A 52 -2.33 -17.51 -20.54
CA LYS A 52 -2.12 -18.19 -21.83
C LYS A 52 -1.44 -17.28 -22.85
N ALA A 53 -1.71 -15.98 -22.80
CA ALA A 53 -1.12 -14.97 -23.67
C ALA A 53 0.20 -14.40 -23.11
N TYR A 54 0.28 -14.23 -21.78
CA TYR A 54 1.37 -13.57 -21.06
C TYR A 54 1.94 -14.48 -19.96
N PRO A 55 2.59 -15.61 -20.33
CA PRO A 55 2.97 -16.63 -19.37
C PRO A 55 4.06 -16.19 -18.38
N LEU A 56 4.96 -15.27 -18.77
CA LEU A 56 6.03 -14.79 -17.88
C LEU A 56 5.48 -13.86 -16.79
N GLU A 57 4.62 -12.91 -17.19
CA GLU A 57 3.92 -12.00 -16.28
C GLU A 57 3.02 -12.77 -15.34
N TYR A 58 2.25 -13.74 -15.86
CA TYR A 58 1.38 -14.58 -15.05
C TYR A 58 2.17 -15.44 -14.06
N ALA A 59 3.24 -16.11 -14.49
CA ALA A 59 4.10 -16.88 -13.59
C ALA A 59 4.72 -15.99 -12.50
N SER A 60 5.13 -14.77 -12.85
CA SER A 60 5.63 -13.81 -11.87
C SER A 60 4.55 -13.28 -10.93
N TYR A 61 3.32 -13.09 -11.42
CA TYR A 61 2.17 -12.74 -10.60
C TYR A 61 1.80 -13.85 -9.61
N GLN A 62 1.93 -15.12 -9.99
CA GLN A 62 1.71 -16.26 -9.09
C GLN A 62 2.69 -16.28 -7.89
N LYS A 63 3.87 -15.67 -8.01
CA LYS A 63 4.82 -15.54 -6.89
C LYS A 63 4.27 -14.71 -5.73
N ASN A 64 3.20 -13.93 -5.93
CA ASN A 64 2.51 -13.25 -4.83
C ASN A 64 1.87 -14.23 -3.82
N LEU A 65 1.80 -15.54 -4.13
CA LEU A 65 1.43 -16.57 -3.18
C LEU A 65 2.53 -16.87 -2.15
N GLU A 66 3.78 -16.51 -2.43
CA GLU A 66 4.93 -16.81 -1.57
C GLU A 66 4.85 -16.05 -0.24
N MET A 67 4.90 -16.80 0.87
CA MET A 67 5.00 -16.25 2.22
C MET A 67 6.47 -16.21 2.64
N ALA A 68 6.96 -15.05 3.03
CA ALA A 68 8.31 -14.91 3.58
C ALA A 68 8.34 -13.77 4.60
N ALA A 69 9.18 -13.94 5.63
CA ALA A 69 9.48 -12.86 6.56
C ALA A 69 10.13 -11.68 5.81
N SER A 70 9.99 -10.47 6.36
CA SER A 70 10.70 -9.32 5.83
C SER A 70 12.20 -9.49 5.98
N PRO A 71 13.01 -9.14 4.96
CA PRO A 71 14.46 -9.06 5.11
C PRO A 71 14.91 -8.15 6.26
N THR A 72 14.16 -7.08 6.56
CA THR A 72 14.50 -6.10 7.61
C THR A 72 13.74 -6.31 8.92
N GLY A 73 12.78 -7.24 8.95
CA GLY A 73 11.83 -7.39 10.05
C GLY A 73 10.60 -6.48 9.97
N TYR A 74 10.55 -5.50 9.04
CA TYR A 74 9.39 -4.64 8.82
C TYR A 74 8.70 -4.97 7.50
N GLY A 75 7.38 -5.16 7.53
CA GLY A 75 6.59 -5.64 6.40
C GLY A 75 6.77 -7.14 6.17
N GLY A 76 6.77 -7.56 4.90
CA GLY A 76 6.99 -8.95 4.50
C GLY A 76 5.76 -9.51 3.81
N SER A 77 5.48 -10.79 4.02
CA SER A 77 4.27 -11.42 3.48
C SER A 77 3.66 -12.46 4.42
N VAL A 78 4.19 -12.63 5.63
CA VAL A 78 3.63 -13.55 6.63
C VAL A 78 2.46 -12.84 7.31
N LYS A 79 1.27 -13.44 7.26
CA LYS A 79 0.05 -12.92 7.91
C LYS A 79 0.16 -13.04 9.43
N VAL A 80 0.75 -12.03 10.06
CA VAL A 80 0.87 -11.89 11.52
C VAL A 80 0.10 -10.67 12.00
N PRO A 81 -0.49 -10.67 13.21
CA PRO A 81 -1.09 -9.46 13.79
C PRO A 81 -0.06 -8.31 13.90
N LYS A 82 -0.38 -7.12 13.38
CA LYS A 82 0.52 -5.95 13.54
C LYS A 82 0.68 -5.55 15.01
N ALA A 83 -0.32 -5.86 15.84
CA ALA A 83 -0.28 -5.61 17.28
C ALA A 83 0.77 -6.43 18.04
N ASP A 84 1.33 -7.50 17.45
CA ASP A 84 2.43 -8.26 18.05
C ASP A 84 3.71 -7.41 18.17
N MET A 85 3.93 -6.51 17.20
CA MET A 85 5.02 -5.54 17.24
C MET A 85 4.56 -4.15 17.74
N GLN A 86 3.29 -3.81 17.57
CA GLN A 86 2.68 -2.51 17.93
C GLN A 86 1.52 -2.68 18.94
N PRO A 87 1.79 -3.06 20.20
CA PRO A 87 0.73 -3.33 21.18
C PRO A 87 -0.18 -2.14 21.46
N GLU A 88 0.28 -0.91 21.23
CA GLU A 88 -0.50 0.33 21.33
C GLU A 88 -1.74 0.36 20.42
N ILE A 89 -1.77 -0.44 19.35
CA ILE A 89 -2.93 -0.58 18.44
C ILE A 89 -4.21 -0.93 19.19
N TYR A 90 -4.11 -1.79 20.21
CA TYR A 90 -5.28 -2.20 21.00
C TYR A 90 -5.92 -1.04 21.75
N THR A 91 -5.10 -0.10 22.24
CA THR A 91 -5.60 1.11 22.89
C THR A 91 -6.05 2.11 21.85
N ASN A 92 -5.19 2.49 20.91
CA ASN A 92 -5.46 3.59 19.97
C ASN A 92 -6.68 3.32 19.08
N PHE A 93 -6.93 2.07 18.69
CA PHE A 93 -8.11 1.69 17.89
C PHE A 93 -9.24 1.07 18.71
N LYS A 94 -9.25 1.21 20.04
CA LYS A 94 -10.33 0.68 20.87
C LYS A 94 -11.68 1.21 20.39
N GLY A 95 -12.65 0.32 20.20
CA GLY A 95 -13.97 0.67 19.68
C GLY A 95 -14.06 0.74 18.15
N ASN A 96 -12.94 0.60 17.43
CA ASN A 96 -12.88 0.46 15.98
C ASN A 96 -12.61 -1.01 15.58
N PRO A 97 -13.15 -1.52 14.45
CA PRO A 97 -12.87 -2.89 13.98
C PRO A 97 -11.39 -3.25 13.87
N PHE A 98 -10.50 -2.29 13.60
CA PHE A 98 -9.04 -2.53 13.53
C PHE A 98 -8.43 -3.04 14.85
N SER A 99 -9.07 -2.80 16.00
CA SER A 99 -8.64 -3.40 17.29
C SER A 99 -8.93 -4.90 17.41
N LYS A 100 -9.79 -5.45 16.55
CA LYS A 100 -10.18 -6.87 16.56
C LYS A 100 -9.27 -7.73 15.67
N ASP A 101 -8.88 -7.18 14.54
CA ASP A 101 -8.11 -7.88 13.52
C ASP A 101 -7.43 -6.87 12.60
N TYR A 102 -6.11 -6.85 12.64
CA TYR A 102 -5.27 -6.05 11.76
C TYR A 102 -3.92 -6.77 11.60
N THR A 103 -3.69 -7.35 10.43
CA THR A 103 -2.53 -8.17 10.12
C THR A 103 -1.59 -7.46 9.16
N GLU A 104 -0.35 -7.95 9.10
CA GLU A 104 0.60 -7.62 8.04
C GLU A 104 -0.02 -7.96 6.67
N ASP A 105 0.26 -7.10 5.69
CA ASP A 105 -0.24 -7.27 4.33
C ASP A 105 0.53 -8.40 3.62
N ARG A 106 -0.12 -9.02 2.62
CA ARG A 106 0.50 -10.05 1.79
C ARG A 106 0.08 -9.90 0.33
N GLY A 107 0.57 -10.80 -0.52
CA GLY A 107 0.44 -10.65 -1.97
C GLY A 107 -1.00 -10.55 -2.48
N HIS A 108 -1.18 -9.85 -3.59
CA HIS A 108 -2.47 -9.52 -4.20
C HIS A 108 -3.44 -10.70 -4.39
N LEU A 109 -2.92 -11.91 -4.61
CA LEU A 109 -3.71 -13.14 -4.76
C LEU A 109 -4.56 -13.48 -3.53
N TYR A 110 -4.24 -12.94 -2.36
CA TYR A 110 -4.99 -13.13 -1.12
C TYR A 110 -6.02 -12.03 -0.85
N SER A 111 -6.15 -10.99 -1.69
CA SER A 111 -6.96 -9.81 -1.38
C SER A 111 -8.42 -10.14 -1.02
N ILE A 112 -9.03 -11.12 -1.70
CA ILE A 112 -10.41 -11.56 -1.44
C ILE A 112 -10.48 -12.56 -0.29
N GLU A 113 -9.50 -13.46 -0.17
CA GLU A 113 -9.41 -14.39 0.96
C GLU A 113 -9.28 -13.63 2.29
N ASP A 114 -8.34 -12.69 2.36
CA ASP A 114 -8.10 -11.88 3.55
C ASP A 114 -9.28 -10.97 3.88
N LEU A 115 -9.98 -10.44 2.87
CA LEU A 115 -11.20 -9.70 3.12
C LEU A 115 -12.28 -10.59 3.74
N LYS A 116 -12.49 -11.81 3.22
CA LYS A 116 -13.49 -12.77 3.73
C LYS A 116 -13.18 -13.25 5.15
N GLU A 117 -11.90 -13.48 5.45
CA GLU A 117 -11.46 -13.98 6.75
C GLU A 117 -11.38 -12.89 7.82
N SER A 118 -11.36 -11.62 7.42
CA SER A 118 -11.11 -10.54 8.36
C SER A 118 -12.23 -10.40 9.39
N LYS A 119 -11.87 -10.35 10.68
CA LYS A 119 -12.82 -10.12 11.78
C LYS A 119 -13.28 -8.66 11.88
N ARG A 120 -12.80 -7.79 10.97
CA ARG A 120 -13.26 -6.41 10.84
C ARG A 120 -14.63 -6.31 10.17
N ILE A 121 -14.94 -7.26 9.27
CA ILE A 121 -16.18 -7.28 8.52
C ILE A 121 -17.24 -8.15 9.21
N GLY A 122 -18.50 -7.94 8.83
CA GLY A 122 -19.63 -8.73 9.31
C GLY A 122 -20.81 -8.64 8.33
N PRO A 123 -21.98 -9.22 8.68
CA PRO A 123 -23.14 -9.27 7.77
C PRO A 123 -23.67 -7.91 7.31
N THR A 124 -23.39 -6.84 8.07
CA THR A 124 -23.80 -5.46 7.75
C THR A 124 -22.73 -4.66 7.02
N SER A 125 -21.57 -5.26 6.73
CA SER A 125 -20.49 -4.60 5.99
C SER A 125 -20.94 -4.17 4.61
N LYS A 126 -20.51 -2.97 4.23
CA LYS A 126 -20.91 -2.29 2.99
C LYS A 126 -20.00 -2.69 1.83
N GLY A 127 -20.57 -2.68 0.63
CA GLY A 127 -19.88 -3.00 -0.62
C GLY A 127 -18.68 -2.13 -0.90
N ALA A 128 -18.59 -0.94 -0.30
CA ALA A 128 -17.43 -0.05 -0.35
C ALA A 128 -16.10 -0.76 -0.04
N CYS A 129 -16.10 -1.76 0.85
CA CYS A 129 -14.90 -2.51 1.22
C CYS A 129 -14.29 -3.34 0.06
N ILE A 130 -15.03 -3.61 -1.02
CA ILE A 130 -14.54 -4.40 -2.16
C ILE A 130 -13.80 -3.58 -3.21
N THR A 131 -13.91 -2.24 -3.14
CA THR A 131 -13.43 -1.28 -4.15
C THR A 131 -11.97 -1.52 -4.57
N CYS A 132 -11.12 -1.95 -3.64
CA CYS A 132 -9.68 -2.16 -3.86
C CYS A 132 -9.27 -3.64 -3.82
N LYS A 133 -10.19 -4.58 -4.04
CA LYS A 133 -9.95 -6.02 -3.77
C LYS A 133 -10.11 -6.94 -4.97
N THR A 134 -10.67 -6.46 -6.07
CA THR A 134 -11.04 -7.30 -7.23
C THR A 134 -11.17 -6.47 -8.52
N PRO A 135 -10.96 -7.03 -9.72
CA PRO A 135 -11.24 -6.33 -10.98
C PRO A 135 -12.74 -6.09 -11.23
N TYR A 136 -13.61 -6.88 -10.58
CA TYR A 136 -15.07 -6.79 -10.76
C TYR A 136 -15.66 -5.45 -10.30
N VAL A 137 -14.89 -4.61 -9.58
CA VAL A 137 -15.27 -3.22 -9.27
C VAL A 137 -15.60 -2.42 -10.54
N GLU A 138 -14.91 -2.70 -11.66
CA GLU A 138 -15.21 -2.09 -12.96
C GLU A 138 -16.66 -2.38 -13.39
N GLN A 139 -17.07 -3.64 -13.28
CA GLN A 139 -18.43 -4.05 -13.63
C GLN A 139 -19.46 -3.48 -12.65
N PHE A 140 -19.21 -3.57 -11.34
CA PHE A 140 -20.13 -3.06 -10.32
C PHE A 140 -20.39 -1.55 -10.48
N TYR A 141 -19.34 -0.79 -10.80
CA TYR A 141 -19.45 0.63 -11.07
C TYR A 141 -20.15 0.93 -12.39
N LYS A 142 -19.89 0.16 -13.46
CA LYS A 142 -20.62 0.32 -14.74
C LYS A 142 -22.12 0.06 -14.59
N GLU A 143 -22.51 -0.91 -13.77
CA GLU A 143 -23.91 -1.29 -13.60
C GLU A 143 -24.72 -0.33 -12.71
N SER A 144 -24.07 0.27 -11.70
CA SER A 144 -24.80 1.00 -10.64
C SER A 144 -24.16 2.32 -10.19
N GLY A 145 -23.07 2.76 -10.81
CA GLY A 145 -22.24 3.84 -10.29
C GLY A 145 -21.80 3.53 -8.86
N TRP A 146 -21.82 4.52 -7.96
CA TRP A 146 -21.56 4.31 -6.53
C TRP A 146 -22.64 3.51 -5.79
N GLY A 147 -23.73 3.09 -6.45
CA GLY A 147 -24.78 2.26 -5.87
C GLY A 147 -24.25 0.97 -5.23
N PHE A 148 -23.22 0.34 -5.83
CA PHE A 148 -22.61 -0.87 -5.27
C PHE A 148 -22.03 -0.66 -3.86
N ALA A 149 -21.54 0.55 -3.55
CA ALA A 149 -20.84 0.79 -2.30
C ALA A 149 -21.76 0.63 -1.08
N ASN A 150 -23.07 0.81 -1.25
CA ASN A 150 -24.08 0.61 -0.20
C ASN A 150 -24.69 -0.80 -0.16
N GLN A 151 -24.43 -1.65 -1.17
CA GLN A 151 -24.91 -3.03 -1.20
C GLN A 151 -24.27 -3.87 -0.09
N PRO A 152 -24.88 -5.00 0.32
CA PRO A 152 -24.22 -5.93 1.23
C PRO A 152 -22.91 -6.44 0.63
N LEU A 153 -21.82 -6.38 1.40
CA LEU A 153 -20.51 -6.85 0.94
C LEU A 153 -20.53 -8.32 0.51
N THR A 154 -21.32 -9.15 1.19
CA THR A 154 -21.46 -10.58 0.89
C THR A 154 -21.95 -10.83 -0.54
N GLU A 155 -22.90 -10.05 -1.03
CA GLU A 155 -23.40 -10.19 -2.41
C GLU A 155 -22.34 -9.86 -3.45
N LEU A 156 -21.50 -8.86 -3.18
CA LEU A 156 -20.39 -8.50 -4.07
C LEU A 156 -19.25 -9.52 -4.00
N LEU A 157 -18.99 -10.09 -2.83
CA LEU A 157 -18.00 -11.16 -2.66
C LEU A 157 -18.40 -12.44 -3.41
N ASP A 158 -19.68 -12.78 -3.45
CA ASP A 158 -20.18 -13.94 -4.21
C ASP A 158 -20.06 -13.74 -5.72
N LYS A 159 -20.15 -12.48 -6.19
CA LYS A 159 -19.95 -12.11 -7.60
C LYS A 159 -18.47 -11.97 -7.98
N SER A 160 -17.58 -11.80 -7.01
CA SER A 160 -16.15 -11.56 -7.23
C SER A 160 -15.36 -12.86 -7.29
N LYS A 161 -15.16 -13.37 -8.51
CA LYS A 161 -14.49 -14.67 -8.73
C LYS A 161 -12.97 -14.62 -8.59
N HIS A 162 -12.38 -13.43 -8.75
CA HIS A 162 -10.93 -13.26 -8.77
C HIS A 162 -10.49 -12.12 -7.83
N PRO A 163 -9.34 -12.27 -7.16
CA PRO A 163 -8.71 -11.19 -6.40
C PRO A 163 -8.15 -10.12 -7.35
N VAL A 164 -7.41 -9.15 -6.80
CA VAL A 164 -6.67 -8.16 -7.61
C VAL A 164 -5.82 -8.90 -8.65
N SER A 165 -5.99 -8.58 -9.94
CA SER A 165 -5.43 -9.34 -11.06
C SER A 165 -5.05 -8.45 -12.24
N CYS A 166 -4.71 -9.05 -13.39
CA CYS A 166 -4.30 -8.35 -14.62
C CYS A 166 -5.25 -7.21 -15.01
N ALA A 167 -6.56 -7.47 -14.96
CA ALA A 167 -7.59 -6.54 -15.42
C ALA A 167 -7.76 -5.30 -14.53
N ASN A 168 -7.20 -5.29 -13.30
CA ASN A 168 -7.18 -4.09 -12.46
C ASN A 168 -6.30 -2.98 -13.02
N CYS A 169 -5.30 -3.34 -13.83
CA CYS A 169 -4.27 -2.40 -14.29
C CYS A 169 -4.09 -2.41 -15.81
N HIS A 170 -4.56 -3.44 -16.51
CA HIS A 170 -4.42 -3.58 -17.95
C HIS A 170 -5.76 -3.63 -18.66
N ASP A 171 -5.81 -3.01 -19.83
CA ASP A 171 -6.87 -3.18 -20.80
C ASP A 171 -6.73 -4.56 -21.49
N PRO A 172 -7.78 -5.40 -21.52
CA PRO A 172 -7.70 -6.76 -22.07
C PRO A 172 -7.46 -6.78 -23.59
N GLU A 173 -7.90 -5.76 -24.32
CA GLU A 173 -7.79 -5.75 -25.77
C GLU A 173 -6.41 -5.29 -26.23
N THR A 174 -5.79 -4.37 -25.48
CA THR A 174 -4.58 -3.64 -25.89
C THR A 174 -3.36 -3.83 -25.00
N MET A 175 -3.53 -4.37 -23.78
CA MET A 175 -2.54 -4.39 -22.68
C MET A 175 -2.08 -3.02 -22.18
N ASN A 176 -2.68 -1.94 -22.67
CA ASN A 176 -2.37 -0.61 -22.16
C ASN A 176 -2.69 -0.53 -20.67
N LEU A 177 -1.89 0.24 -19.93
CA LEU A 177 -2.19 0.53 -18.54
C LEU A 177 -3.50 1.33 -18.47
N ARG A 178 -4.33 1.01 -17.49
CA ARG A 178 -5.58 1.71 -17.20
C ARG A 178 -5.84 1.77 -15.71
N VAL A 179 -6.68 2.72 -15.30
CA VAL A 179 -7.22 2.85 -13.95
C VAL A 179 -8.72 2.56 -14.04
N ILE A 180 -9.20 1.63 -13.20
CA ILE A 180 -10.60 1.23 -13.12
C ILE A 180 -11.27 1.65 -11.81
N ASN A 181 -10.49 2.03 -10.78
CA ASN A 181 -11.06 2.41 -9.49
C ASN A 181 -11.71 3.82 -9.57
N PRO A 182 -13.04 3.94 -9.39
CA PRO A 182 -13.73 5.22 -9.50
C PRO A 182 -13.25 6.26 -8.48
N ALA A 183 -12.85 5.87 -7.28
CA ALA A 183 -12.37 6.81 -6.26
C ALA A 183 -11.12 7.56 -6.71
N PHE A 184 -10.15 6.84 -7.28
CA PHE A 184 -8.92 7.43 -7.80
C PHE A 184 -9.20 8.32 -9.02
N ILE A 185 -10.03 7.85 -9.97
CA ILE A 185 -10.42 8.64 -11.15
C ILE A 185 -11.04 9.97 -10.74
N GLU A 186 -11.97 9.93 -9.77
CA GLU A 186 -12.64 11.13 -9.27
C GLU A 186 -11.70 12.05 -8.50
N ALA A 187 -10.79 11.50 -7.68
CA ALA A 187 -9.81 12.28 -6.93
C ALA A 187 -8.85 13.03 -7.87
N MET A 188 -8.31 12.34 -8.88
CA MET A 188 -7.46 12.94 -9.90
C MET A 188 -8.24 13.98 -10.73
N GLY A 189 -9.50 13.68 -11.07
CA GLY A 189 -10.37 14.63 -11.78
C GLY A 189 -10.61 15.92 -11.00
N ARG A 190 -10.78 15.85 -9.67
CA ARG A 190 -10.88 17.05 -8.80
C ARG A 190 -9.58 17.87 -8.77
N GLN A 191 -8.44 17.26 -9.07
CA GLN A 191 -7.15 17.95 -9.26
C GLN A 191 -6.92 18.42 -10.70
N GLY A 192 -7.90 18.27 -11.59
CA GLY A 192 -7.79 18.66 -12.99
C GLY A 192 -6.99 17.68 -13.86
N ILE A 193 -6.75 16.46 -13.38
CA ILE A 193 -5.99 15.42 -14.09
C ILE A 193 -6.95 14.41 -14.72
N ASP A 194 -6.90 14.30 -16.05
CA ASP A 194 -7.59 13.24 -16.80
C ASP A 194 -6.68 12.01 -16.89
N VAL A 195 -6.94 11.01 -16.06
CA VAL A 195 -6.13 9.78 -15.98
C VAL A 195 -6.08 9.01 -17.30
N ASN A 196 -7.05 9.18 -18.19
CA ASN A 196 -7.05 8.51 -19.50
C ASN A 196 -6.04 9.13 -20.48
N LYS A 197 -5.53 10.33 -20.17
CA LYS A 197 -4.49 11.03 -20.92
C LYS A 197 -3.12 10.96 -20.23
N ALA A 198 -3.03 10.26 -19.11
CA ALA A 198 -1.79 10.09 -18.38
C ALA A 198 -0.74 9.42 -19.27
N SER A 199 0.49 9.91 -19.19
CA SER A 199 1.64 9.27 -19.83
C SER A 199 1.88 7.88 -19.25
N ARG A 200 2.62 7.05 -19.99
CA ARG A 200 3.05 5.74 -19.49
C ARG A 200 3.82 5.84 -18.17
N GLU A 201 4.60 6.90 -17.99
CA GLU A 201 5.42 7.08 -16.79
C GLU A 201 4.57 7.44 -15.56
N GLU A 202 3.54 8.26 -15.71
CA GLU A 202 2.56 8.50 -14.65
C GLU A 202 1.77 7.24 -14.30
N MET A 203 1.34 6.49 -15.33
CA MET A 203 0.56 5.26 -15.15
C MET A 203 1.31 4.17 -14.37
N ARG A 204 2.65 4.19 -14.38
CA ARG A 204 3.50 3.29 -13.59
C ARG A 204 3.42 3.50 -12.07
N SER A 205 2.79 4.59 -11.63
CA SER A 205 2.41 4.82 -10.23
C SER A 205 0.89 4.90 -10.04
N TYR A 206 0.13 5.45 -11.00
CA TYR A 206 -1.33 5.59 -10.86
C TYR A 206 -2.04 4.25 -10.71
N VAL A 207 -1.57 3.19 -11.37
CA VAL A 207 -2.16 1.85 -11.20
C VAL A 207 -2.05 1.31 -9.77
N CYS A 208 -1.04 1.75 -9.01
CA CYS A 208 -0.86 1.42 -7.58
C CYS A 208 -1.73 2.34 -6.70
N GLY A 209 -1.73 3.65 -7.00
CA GLY A 209 -2.52 4.67 -6.30
C GLY A 209 -4.04 4.44 -6.35
N GLN A 210 -4.52 3.60 -7.27
CA GLN A 210 -5.89 3.08 -7.27
C GLN A 210 -6.32 2.54 -5.90
N CYS A 211 -5.41 1.90 -5.16
CA CYS A 211 -5.75 1.16 -3.95
C CYS A 211 -4.88 1.57 -2.76
N HIS A 212 -3.60 1.83 -2.99
CA HIS A 212 -2.62 2.19 -1.98
C HIS A 212 -2.67 3.68 -1.65
N SER A 213 -3.83 4.10 -1.12
CA SER A 213 -4.14 5.49 -0.78
C SER A 213 -4.97 5.56 0.48
N GLU A 214 -4.90 6.70 1.17
CA GLU A 214 -5.82 7.08 2.23
C GLU A 214 -7.23 7.27 1.66
N TYR A 215 -8.25 6.86 2.43
CA TYR A 215 -9.64 7.04 2.03
C TYR A 215 -10.59 7.14 3.21
N TYR A 216 -11.76 7.74 2.97
CA TYR A 216 -12.89 7.65 3.88
C TYR A 216 -14.18 7.29 3.14
N PHE A 217 -15.21 6.93 3.91
CA PHE A 217 -16.56 6.72 3.39
C PHE A 217 -17.42 7.96 3.61
N GLU A 218 -18.00 8.47 2.53
CA GLU A 218 -18.89 9.62 2.56
C GLU A 218 -20.11 9.36 3.47
N PRO A 219 -20.41 10.24 4.44
CA PRO A 219 -21.56 10.08 5.32
C PRO A 219 -22.89 10.05 4.58
N GLY A 220 -23.83 9.22 5.04
CA GLY A 220 -25.13 9.04 4.39
C GLY A 220 -25.09 8.21 3.12
N THR A 221 -23.90 7.98 2.56
CA THR A 221 -23.66 6.98 1.51
C THR A 221 -22.61 5.98 2.02
N SER A 222 -21.84 5.38 1.12
CA SER A 222 -20.60 4.67 1.43
C SER A 222 -19.60 4.87 0.28
N ARG A 223 -19.74 5.97 -0.47
CA ARG A 223 -18.83 6.33 -1.55
C ARG A 223 -17.42 6.47 -0.99
N VAL A 224 -16.44 5.85 -1.65
CA VAL A 224 -15.04 5.95 -1.26
C VAL A 224 -14.47 7.25 -1.83
N ILE A 225 -13.86 8.07 -0.98
CA ILE A 225 -13.28 9.36 -1.36
C ILE A 225 -11.84 9.41 -0.86
N PHE A 226 -10.93 9.82 -1.74
CA PHE A 226 -9.55 10.15 -1.35
C PHE A 226 -9.47 11.64 -0.95
N PRO A 227 -9.01 11.97 0.28
CA PRO A 227 -9.13 13.29 0.89
C PRO A 227 -8.06 14.29 0.41
N TRP A 228 -7.85 14.40 -0.91
CA TRP A 228 -6.71 15.09 -1.49
C TRP A 228 -6.98 16.54 -1.89
N ASP A 229 -8.17 17.06 -1.65
CA ASP A 229 -8.61 18.39 -2.12
C ASP A 229 -7.80 19.54 -1.48
N GLN A 230 -7.16 19.31 -0.32
CA GLN A 230 -6.23 20.25 0.32
C GLN A 230 -4.74 19.91 0.07
N GLY A 231 -4.47 18.86 -0.72
CA GLY A 231 -3.16 18.26 -0.88
C GLY A 231 -3.02 16.93 -0.13
N THR A 232 -1.82 16.35 -0.18
CA THR A 232 -1.60 14.93 0.13
C THR A 232 -0.58 14.71 1.26
N THR A 233 -0.16 15.77 1.95
CA THR A 233 0.58 15.61 3.22
C THR A 233 -0.39 15.30 4.36
N PRO A 234 0.09 14.69 5.47
CA PRO A 234 -0.73 14.41 6.65
C PRO A 234 -1.43 15.67 7.19
N GLN A 235 -0.73 16.80 7.18
CA GLN A 235 -1.23 18.09 7.67
C GLN A 235 -2.35 18.62 6.76
N GLN A 236 -2.18 18.50 5.44
CA GLN A 236 -3.20 18.92 4.45
C GLN A 236 -4.45 18.05 4.53
N MET A 237 -4.29 16.74 4.65
CA MET A 237 -5.43 15.84 4.83
C MET A 237 -6.14 16.07 6.17
N TYR A 238 -5.40 16.40 7.24
CA TYR A 238 -6.03 16.81 8.50
C TYR A 238 -6.88 18.07 8.31
N GLN A 239 -6.38 19.07 7.58
CA GLN A 239 -7.15 20.29 7.26
C GLN A 239 -8.40 19.98 6.44
N TYR A 240 -8.30 19.05 5.48
CA TYR A 240 -9.46 18.53 4.75
C TYR A 240 -10.51 17.97 5.70
N TYR A 241 -10.13 17.04 6.59
CA TYR A 241 -11.06 16.46 7.55
C TYR A 241 -11.58 17.47 8.60
N ALA A 242 -10.76 18.43 9.01
CA ALA A 242 -11.17 19.49 9.94
C ALA A 242 -12.26 20.39 9.34
N ALA A 243 -12.28 20.55 8.00
CA ALA A 243 -13.35 21.24 7.29
C ALA A 243 -14.67 20.45 7.18
N LYS A 244 -14.71 19.21 7.71
CA LYS A 244 -15.89 18.32 7.75
C LYS A 244 -16.52 18.10 6.36
N PRO A 245 -15.76 17.56 5.41
CA PRO A 245 -16.17 17.42 4.02
C PRO A 245 -17.38 16.47 3.94
N ASN A 246 -18.41 16.87 3.21
CA ASN A 246 -19.67 16.12 3.10
C ASN A 246 -20.31 15.80 4.47
N GLY A 247 -20.05 16.63 5.49
CA GLY A 247 -20.52 16.41 6.86
C GLY A 247 -19.77 15.31 7.63
N PHE A 248 -18.63 14.84 7.12
CA PHE A 248 -17.81 13.83 7.79
C PHE A 248 -17.20 14.39 9.08
N GLN A 249 -17.45 13.70 10.20
CA GLN A 249 -16.99 14.14 11.52
C GLN A 249 -15.89 13.23 12.08
N GLN A 250 -16.02 11.92 11.91
CA GLN A 250 -15.07 10.92 12.41
C GLN A 250 -15.31 9.56 11.77
N ASP A 251 -14.31 8.68 11.87
CA ASP A 251 -14.47 7.24 11.61
C ASP A 251 -15.10 6.53 12.81
N PHE A 252 -14.68 6.89 14.01
CA PHE A 252 -15.23 6.34 15.25
C PHE A 252 -15.02 7.29 16.43
N ILE A 253 -15.72 7.04 17.53
CA ILE A 253 -15.48 7.71 18.80
C ILE A 253 -14.74 6.73 19.71
N HIS A 254 -13.55 7.12 20.17
CA HIS A 254 -12.79 6.29 21.09
C HIS A 254 -13.55 6.17 22.43
N PRO A 255 -13.84 4.96 22.94
CA PRO A 255 -14.80 4.75 24.02
C PRO A 255 -14.33 5.27 25.38
N ASP A 256 -13.01 5.38 25.61
CA ASP A 256 -12.50 5.85 26.91
C ASP A 256 -12.39 7.39 26.92
N SER A 257 -11.54 7.96 26.06
CA SER A 257 -11.32 9.41 25.97
C SER A 257 -12.51 10.22 25.41
N LYS A 258 -13.47 9.55 24.75
CA LYS A 258 -14.58 10.16 24.00
C LYS A 258 -14.11 11.06 22.85
N THR A 259 -12.89 10.85 22.36
CA THR A 259 -12.34 11.61 21.24
C THR A 259 -12.96 11.12 19.93
N PRO A 260 -13.46 12.01 19.06
CA PRO A 260 -13.77 11.64 17.68
C PRO A 260 -12.45 11.41 16.93
N ILE A 261 -12.23 10.20 16.39
CA ILE A 261 -10.95 9.80 15.77
C ILE A 261 -11.08 9.68 14.25
N LEU A 262 -10.00 10.04 13.56
CA LEU A 262 -9.75 9.72 12.15
C LEU A 262 -8.91 8.45 12.06
N LYS A 263 -9.27 7.52 11.19
CA LYS A 263 -8.49 6.30 10.92
C LYS A 263 -7.81 6.47 9.56
N ALA A 264 -6.48 6.49 9.55
CA ALA A 264 -5.73 6.47 8.29
C ALA A 264 -5.64 5.04 7.72
N GLN A 265 -5.55 4.87 6.41
CA GLN A 265 -5.27 3.60 5.75
C GLN A 265 -4.17 3.79 4.70
N HIS A 266 -3.19 2.87 4.70
CA HIS A 266 -2.16 2.65 3.69
C HIS A 266 -1.95 3.80 2.69
N ALA A 267 -1.46 4.93 3.20
CA ALA A 267 -1.28 6.17 2.45
C ALA A 267 0.00 6.13 1.60
N ASP A 268 0.28 4.99 0.97
CA ASP A 268 1.58 4.72 0.33
C ASP A 268 1.79 5.63 -0.89
N PHE A 269 0.74 5.94 -1.66
CA PHE A 269 0.82 6.84 -2.81
C PHE A 269 1.09 8.28 -2.36
N GLU A 270 0.45 8.71 -1.28
CA GLU A 270 0.64 10.03 -0.68
C GLU A 270 2.00 10.20 -0.02
N GLU A 271 2.49 9.15 0.64
CA GLU A 271 3.85 9.08 1.17
C GLU A 271 4.85 9.18 0.01
N TRP A 272 4.73 8.30 -0.99
CA TRP A 272 5.63 8.21 -2.15
C TRP A 272 5.71 9.52 -2.92
N GLN A 273 4.59 10.12 -3.32
CA GLN A 273 4.61 11.31 -4.19
C GLN A 273 5.27 12.53 -3.56
N ASN A 274 5.35 12.55 -2.23
CA ASN A 274 6.00 13.59 -1.44
C ASN A 274 7.47 13.26 -1.14
N GLY A 275 7.89 12.02 -1.38
CA GLY A 275 9.24 11.53 -1.14
C GLY A 275 10.23 11.78 -2.28
N VAL A 276 11.52 11.66 -1.95
CA VAL A 276 12.62 11.97 -2.88
C VAL A 276 12.52 11.15 -4.17
N HIS A 277 12.23 9.85 -4.10
CA HIS A 277 12.14 9.01 -5.30
C HIS A 277 11.11 9.54 -6.30
N ALA A 278 9.90 9.86 -5.86
CA ALA A 278 8.88 10.42 -6.75
C ALA A 278 9.23 11.81 -7.26
N LYS A 279 9.79 12.70 -6.41
CA LYS A 279 10.21 14.04 -6.82
C LYS A 279 11.30 14.02 -7.90
N PHE A 280 12.05 12.92 -8.01
CA PHE A 280 13.03 12.68 -9.05
C PHE A 280 12.57 11.70 -10.14
N GLY A 281 11.26 11.46 -10.24
CA GLY A 281 10.64 10.72 -11.36
C GLY A 281 10.66 9.19 -11.26
N VAL A 282 11.00 8.63 -10.09
CA VAL A 282 10.99 7.17 -9.87
C VAL A 282 9.58 6.71 -9.51
N SER A 283 9.03 5.82 -10.31
CA SER A 283 7.68 5.26 -10.17
C SER A 283 7.62 4.07 -9.19
N CYS A 284 6.42 3.73 -8.72
CA CYS A 284 6.19 2.51 -7.92
C CYS A 284 6.74 1.27 -8.64
N ALA A 285 6.45 1.17 -9.94
CA ALA A 285 6.87 0.04 -10.77
C ALA A 285 8.39 -0.06 -10.98
N ASP A 286 9.18 1.01 -10.79
CA ASP A 286 10.64 0.92 -10.91
C ASP A 286 11.22 0.02 -9.81
N CYS A 287 10.69 0.14 -8.60
CA CYS A 287 11.15 -0.62 -7.43
C CYS A 287 10.41 -1.95 -7.26
N HIS A 288 9.08 -1.95 -7.42
CA HIS A 288 8.25 -3.12 -7.10
C HIS A 288 7.92 -4.01 -8.31
N MET A 289 8.13 -3.51 -9.53
CA MET A 289 7.94 -4.27 -10.76
C MET A 289 9.17 -4.16 -11.67
N PRO A 290 10.39 -4.42 -11.14
CA PRO A 290 11.60 -4.19 -11.90
C PRO A 290 11.65 -5.09 -13.13
N TYR A 291 12.38 -4.65 -14.14
CA TYR A 291 12.61 -5.49 -15.30
C TYR A 291 13.50 -6.68 -14.95
N ILE A 292 13.05 -7.87 -15.30
CA ILE A 292 13.76 -9.13 -15.10
C ILE A 292 13.86 -9.90 -16.43
N ARG A 293 14.77 -10.88 -16.48
CA ARG A 293 15.00 -11.70 -17.68
C ARG A 293 14.81 -13.17 -17.34
N GLU A 294 13.94 -13.82 -18.10
CA GLU A 294 13.73 -15.27 -18.05
C GLU A 294 13.93 -15.81 -19.47
N ASN A 295 14.79 -16.82 -19.63
CA ASN A 295 15.11 -17.42 -20.93
C ASN A 295 15.49 -16.39 -22.03
N GLY A 296 16.13 -15.29 -21.62
CA GLY A 296 16.58 -14.20 -22.50
C GLY A 296 15.52 -13.15 -22.84
N GLN A 297 14.24 -13.39 -22.53
CA GLN A 297 13.15 -12.43 -22.70
C GLN A 297 13.08 -11.48 -21.50
N LYS A 298 13.05 -10.17 -21.77
CA LYS A 298 12.88 -9.12 -20.75
C LYS A 298 11.40 -8.90 -20.50
N TYR A 299 10.99 -8.84 -19.23
CA TYR A 299 9.62 -8.52 -18.83
C TYR A 299 9.59 -7.76 -17.49
N SER A 300 8.47 -7.15 -17.15
CA SER A 300 8.30 -6.51 -15.84
C SER A 300 7.86 -7.55 -14.82
N SER A 301 8.58 -7.63 -13.69
CA SER A 301 8.16 -8.47 -12.57
C SER A 301 6.74 -8.09 -12.14
N HIS A 302 5.89 -9.09 -11.97
CA HIS A 302 4.58 -8.96 -11.34
C HIS A 302 4.55 -9.59 -9.95
N TRP A 303 5.72 -9.82 -9.36
CA TRP A 303 5.85 -10.18 -7.95
C TRP A 303 5.90 -8.88 -7.12
N MET A 304 4.74 -8.32 -6.80
CA MET A 304 4.61 -7.10 -6.01
C MET A 304 4.84 -7.41 -4.53
N THR A 305 6.10 -7.41 -4.13
CA THR A 305 6.54 -7.70 -2.76
C THR A 305 7.59 -6.68 -2.31
N SER A 306 8.20 -6.89 -1.14
CA SER A 306 9.33 -6.07 -0.67
C SER A 306 10.47 -6.08 -1.70
N PRO A 307 10.91 -4.91 -2.22
CA PRO A 307 12.02 -4.80 -3.16
C PRO A 307 13.35 -5.33 -2.60
N LEU A 308 13.46 -5.42 -1.27
CA LEU A 308 14.63 -5.94 -0.58
C LEU A 308 14.87 -7.43 -0.84
N LYS A 309 13.87 -8.17 -1.34
CA LYS A 309 14.04 -9.54 -1.82
C LYS A 309 14.78 -9.62 -3.15
N ASN A 310 14.92 -8.51 -3.89
CA ASN A 310 15.58 -8.46 -5.19
C ASN A 310 16.23 -7.09 -5.45
N LEU A 311 17.15 -6.67 -4.56
CA LEU A 311 17.83 -5.38 -4.63
C LEU A 311 18.55 -5.12 -5.96
N ASP A 312 19.11 -6.18 -6.57
CA ASP A 312 19.81 -6.07 -7.85
C ASP A 312 18.89 -5.58 -8.97
N ALA A 313 17.66 -6.10 -9.04
CA ALA A 313 16.71 -5.69 -10.06
C ALA A 313 16.04 -4.35 -9.71
N SER A 314 15.74 -4.14 -8.42
CA SER A 314 14.95 -3.00 -7.95
C SER A 314 15.75 -1.71 -7.75
N CYS A 315 17.02 -1.79 -7.36
CA CYS A 315 17.81 -0.62 -6.94
C CYS A 315 19.07 -0.40 -7.79
N MET A 316 19.77 -1.48 -8.15
CA MET A 316 21.03 -1.38 -8.90
C MET A 316 20.95 -0.84 -10.34
N PRO A 317 19.77 -0.73 -11.02
CA PRO A 317 19.69 0.05 -12.26
C PRO A 317 20.18 1.49 -12.08
N CYS A 318 19.88 2.11 -10.94
CA CYS A 318 20.21 3.51 -10.64
C CYS A 318 21.39 3.66 -9.68
N HIS A 319 21.50 2.79 -8.68
CA HIS A 319 22.53 2.86 -7.64
C HIS A 319 23.70 1.91 -7.94
N LYS A 320 24.95 2.36 -7.72
CA LYS A 320 26.15 1.57 -8.05
C LYS A 320 26.98 1.19 -6.82
N ASP A 321 26.52 1.58 -5.63
CA ASP A 321 27.24 1.44 -4.36
C ASP A 321 27.16 0.03 -3.75
N GLY A 322 26.45 -0.90 -4.39
CA GLY A 322 26.31 -2.30 -3.96
C GLY A 322 25.08 -2.55 -3.08
N THR A 323 24.62 -3.80 -3.06
CA THR A 323 23.37 -4.21 -2.41
C THR A 323 23.41 -4.07 -0.89
N ASP A 324 24.56 -4.33 -0.25
CA ASP A 324 24.70 -4.29 1.20
C ASP A 324 24.55 -2.86 1.74
N GLN A 325 25.14 -1.88 1.06
CA GLN A 325 25.01 -0.47 1.44
C GLN A 325 23.57 0.01 1.30
N LEU A 326 22.90 -0.36 0.20
CA LEU A 326 21.49 -0.01 -0.03
C LEU A 326 20.57 -0.67 1.00
N TYR A 327 20.78 -1.95 1.29
CA TYR A 327 20.06 -2.66 2.35
C TYR A 327 20.23 -1.97 3.70
N ASN A 328 21.47 -1.68 4.10
CA ASN A 328 21.77 -1.04 5.38
C ASN A 328 21.14 0.35 5.49
N GLN A 329 21.11 1.12 4.40
CA GLN A 329 20.45 2.42 4.37
C GLN A 329 18.93 2.29 4.57
N VAL A 330 18.28 1.34 3.87
CA VAL A 330 16.85 1.08 4.05
C VAL A 330 16.58 0.66 5.49
N LYS A 331 17.31 -0.32 6.02
CA LYS A 331 17.15 -0.83 7.38
C LYS A 331 17.31 0.29 8.43
N ALA A 332 18.34 1.12 8.30
CA ALA A 332 18.58 2.22 9.22
C ALA A 332 17.46 3.27 9.19
N THR A 333 16.95 3.60 7.99
CA THR A 333 15.77 4.47 7.87
C THR A 333 14.57 3.85 8.57
N GLN A 334 14.27 2.59 8.31
CA GLN A 334 13.13 1.90 8.90
C GLN A 334 13.23 1.78 10.42
N ASP A 335 14.43 1.51 10.97
CA ASP A 335 14.65 1.46 12.43
C ASP A 335 14.37 2.79 13.11
N ASN A 336 14.83 3.90 12.53
CA ASN A 336 14.61 5.23 13.10
C ASN A 336 13.13 5.62 13.08
N VAL A 337 12.45 5.33 11.96
CA VAL A 337 11.01 5.59 11.81
C VAL A 337 10.22 4.73 12.79
N TRP A 338 10.52 3.43 12.86
CA TRP A 338 9.89 2.49 13.78
C TRP A 338 10.00 2.94 15.24
N GLN A 339 11.20 3.30 15.70
CA GLN A 339 11.41 3.76 17.07
C GLN A 339 10.54 4.97 17.42
N LEU A 340 10.47 5.94 16.50
CA LEU A 340 9.69 7.15 16.70
C LEU A 340 8.18 6.88 16.57
N GLN A 341 7.77 5.97 15.68
CA GLN A 341 6.38 5.55 15.50
C GLN A 341 5.86 4.88 16.77
N HIS A 342 6.63 3.95 17.34
CA HIS A 342 6.25 3.29 18.59
C HIS A 342 6.16 4.29 19.75
N THR A 343 7.11 5.22 19.84
CA THR A 343 7.09 6.31 20.84
C THR A 343 5.84 7.18 20.69
N ALA A 344 5.49 7.58 19.46
CA ALA A 344 4.28 8.35 19.17
C ALA A 344 3.02 7.57 19.56
N GLY A 345 2.93 6.30 19.16
CA GLY A 345 1.80 5.43 19.44
C GLY A 345 1.53 5.22 20.93
N LEU A 346 2.59 5.02 21.72
CA LEU A 346 2.51 4.94 23.19
C LEU A 346 2.04 6.26 23.82
N ASN A 347 2.49 7.40 23.30
CA ASN A 347 2.06 8.72 23.80
C ASN A 347 0.59 9.01 23.46
N VAL A 348 0.12 8.61 22.27
CA VAL A 348 -1.30 8.66 21.89
C VAL A 348 -2.13 7.80 22.85
N ALA A 349 -1.69 6.56 23.12
CA ALA A 349 -2.35 5.67 24.07
C ALA A 349 -2.42 6.29 25.48
N LYS A 350 -1.33 6.92 25.92
CA LYS A 350 -1.28 7.62 27.20
C LYS A 350 -2.23 8.81 27.25
N ALA A 351 -2.30 9.60 26.17
CA ALA A 351 -3.22 10.72 26.07
C ALA A 351 -4.69 10.26 26.14
N HIS A 352 -5.06 9.14 25.52
CA HIS A 352 -6.40 8.55 25.72
C HIS A 352 -6.70 8.27 27.19
N GLU A 353 -5.77 7.63 27.90
CA GLU A 353 -5.92 7.27 29.32
C GLU A 353 -6.13 8.52 30.20
N ILE A 354 -5.28 9.55 30.03
CA ILE A 354 -5.35 10.76 30.85
C ILE A 354 -6.61 11.58 30.53
N ILE A 355 -7.01 11.69 29.26
CA ILE A 355 -8.26 12.37 28.88
C ILE A 355 -9.48 11.63 29.45
N ALA A 356 -9.47 10.29 29.43
CA ALA A 356 -10.55 9.49 30.03
C ALA A 356 -10.67 9.76 31.55
N LYS A 357 -9.54 9.78 32.27
CA LYS A 357 -9.51 10.12 33.70
C LYS A 357 -10.01 11.53 33.96
N ALA A 358 -9.51 12.52 33.23
CA ALA A 358 -9.92 13.91 33.33
C ALA A 358 -11.42 14.09 33.08
N GLY A 359 -11.97 13.37 32.10
CA GLY A 359 -13.40 13.41 31.76
C GLY A 359 -14.33 12.82 32.82
N ASN A 360 -13.81 12.01 33.75
CA ASN A 360 -14.58 11.42 34.85
C ASN A 360 -14.53 12.27 36.14
N ILE A 361 -13.75 13.36 36.16
CA ILE A 361 -13.68 14.25 37.32
C ILE A 361 -14.91 15.16 37.37
N PRO A 362 -15.62 15.25 38.50
CA PRO A 362 -16.74 16.16 38.66
C PRO A 362 -16.32 17.62 38.38
N ASN A 363 -17.12 18.33 37.58
CA ASN A 363 -16.88 19.73 37.21
C ASN A 363 -15.55 19.99 36.48
N ALA A 364 -14.97 18.98 35.83
CA ALA A 364 -13.80 19.18 34.96
C ALA A 364 -14.08 20.26 33.91
N ASN A 365 -13.07 21.08 33.61
CA ASN A 365 -13.19 22.18 32.67
C ASN A 365 -13.43 21.64 31.24
N GLN A 366 -14.65 21.82 30.74
CA GLN A 366 -15.09 21.26 29.45
C GLN A 366 -14.39 21.88 28.24
N THR A 367 -13.99 23.15 28.32
CA THR A 367 -13.20 23.79 27.26
C THR A 367 -11.84 23.12 27.14
N GLN A 368 -11.17 22.87 28.26
CA GLN A 368 -9.86 22.20 28.26
C GLN A 368 -9.96 20.72 27.86
N LEU A 369 -11.02 20.00 28.26
CA LEU A 369 -11.27 18.65 27.77
C LEU A 369 -11.50 18.60 26.25
N THR A 370 -12.22 19.59 25.71
CA THR A 370 -12.47 19.68 24.26
C THR A 370 -11.17 19.94 23.51
N ASN A 371 -10.34 20.87 24.00
CA ASN A 371 -9.01 21.13 23.46
C ASN A 371 -8.11 19.89 23.53
N ALA A 372 -8.09 19.18 24.66
CA ALA A 372 -7.32 17.95 24.83
C ALA A 372 -7.73 16.87 23.82
N ARG A 373 -9.04 16.70 23.58
CA ARG A 373 -9.56 15.75 22.58
C ARG A 373 -9.15 16.13 21.17
N GLU A 374 -9.20 17.40 20.79
CA GLU A 374 -8.77 17.84 19.46
C GLU A 374 -7.26 17.63 19.24
N LEU A 375 -6.43 17.95 20.24
CA LEU A 375 -4.99 17.69 20.19
C LEU A 375 -4.70 16.19 20.05
N LEU A 376 -5.41 15.35 20.80
CA LEU A 376 -5.30 13.89 20.70
C LEU A 376 -5.76 13.38 19.32
N ARG A 377 -6.87 13.90 18.78
CA ARG A 377 -7.36 13.53 17.44
C ARG A 377 -6.29 13.80 16.39
N GLN A 378 -5.64 14.97 16.42
CA GLN A 378 -4.57 15.31 15.50
C GLN A 378 -3.31 14.45 15.73
N ALA A 379 -2.93 14.22 17.00
CA ALA A 379 -1.80 13.38 17.35
C ALA A 379 -1.97 11.95 16.82
N GLN A 380 -3.14 11.36 17.02
CA GLN A 380 -3.45 10.02 16.54
C GLN A 380 -3.48 9.96 15.02
N TRP A 381 -4.07 10.95 14.35
CA TRP A 381 -4.06 11.02 12.89
C TRP A 381 -2.62 10.99 12.33
N TYR A 382 -1.70 11.76 12.91
CA TYR A 382 -0.31 11.79 12.46
C TYR A 382 0.45 10.50 12.74
N TRP A 383 0.22 9.86 13.89
CA TRP A 383 0.79 8.54 14.15
C TRP A 383 0.22 7.49 13.19
N ASP A 384 -1.10 7.46 13.02
CA ASP A 384 -1.79 6.45 12.22
C ASP A 384 -1.47 6.59 10.73
N TYR A 385 -1.30 7.81 10.21
CA TYR A 385 -0.84 8.03 8.84
C TYR A 385 0.46 7.26 8.55
N VAL A 386 1.43 7.35 9.47
CA VAL A 386 2.72 6.68 9.32
C VAL A 386 2.61 5.18 9.61
N ALA A 387 1.90 4.80 10.69
CA ALA A 387 1.73 3.40 11.06
C ALA A 387 0.94 2.57 10.04
N ALA A 388 0.09 3.22 9.24
CA ALA A 388 -0.69 2.60 8.19
C ALA A 388 0.09 2.46 6.87
N SER A 389 1.11 3.27 6.63
CA SER A 389 1.99 3.19 5.45
C SER A 389 2.93 1.98 5.54
N ASN A 390 3.18 1.33 4.42
CA ASN A 390 3.83 0.01 4.39
C ASN A 390 5.34 0.06 4.15
N SER A 391 5.90 1.23 3.84
CA SER A 391 7.33 1.38 3.56
C SER A 391 8.21 1.45 4.82
N MET A 392 7.58 1.64 5.99
CA MET A 392 8.24 2.01 7.24
C MET A 392 9.14 3.24 7.03
N GLY A 393 8.60 4.25 6.33
CA GLY A 393 9.23 5.52 6.01
C GLY A 393 10.31 5.51 4.96
N PHE A 394 10.51 4.42 4.24
CA PHE A 394 11.46 4.44 3.15
C PHE A 394 10.98 5.28 1.95
N HIS A 395 9.67 5.37 1.71
CA HIS A 395 9.19 6.21 0.60
C HIS A 395 9.40 7.70 0.92
N ASN A 396 9.20 8.15 2.16
CA ASN A 396 9.43 9.53 2.57
C ASN A 396 9.86 9.74 4.04
N SER A 397 11.07 9.31 4.37
CA SER A 397 11.58 9.33 5.75
C SER A 397 11.55 10.69 6.44
N VAL A 398 11.85 11.77 5.73
CA VAL A 398 11.88 13.13 6.32
C VAL A 398 10.47 13.56 6.74
N GLN A 399 9.48 13.35 5.88
CA GLN A 399 8.08 13.68 6.21
C GLN A 399 7.57 12.82 7.38
N GLU A 400 7.89 11.53 7.38
CA GLU A 400 7.40 10.62 8.42
C GLU A 400 8.00 10.94 9.78
N LEU A 401 9.33 11.12 9.88
CA LEU A 401 9.97 11.50 11.13
C LEU A 401 9.45 12.85 11.65
N HIS A 402 9.22 13.82 10.76
CA HIS A 402 8.60 15.10 11.12
C HIS A 402 7.18 14.92 11.65
N THR A 403 6.36 14.13 10.95
CA THR A 403 4.96 13.85 11.31
C THR A 403 4.85 13.13 12.66
N LEU A 404 5.72 12.15 12.91
CA LEU A 404 5.80 11.44 14.18
C LEU A 404 6.27 12.34 15.32
N GLY A 405 7.25 13.21 15.08
CA GLY A 405 7.66 14.23 16.04
C GLY A 405 6.52 15.16 16.45
N GLN A 406 5.69 15.58 15.48
CA GLN A 406 4.48 16.36 15.75
C GLN A 406 3.44 15.55 16.53
N SER A 407 3.25 14.27 16.21
CA SER A 407 2.34 13.38 16.95
C SER A 407 2.71 13.30 18.44
N ILE A 408 4.01 13.18 18.75
CA ILE A 408 4.52 13.16 20.13
C ILE A 408 4.25 14.48 20.84
N ASP A 409 4.58 15.62 20.23
CA ASP A 409 4.32 16.96 20.81
C ASP A 409 2.83 17.16 21.10
N LEU A 410 1.98 16.87 20.12
CA LEU A 410 0.52 17.01 20.25
C LEU A 410 -0.04 16.10 21.34
N SER A 411 0.49 14.87 21.48
CA SER A 411 0.11 13.96 22.56
C SER A 411 0.46 14.53 23.94
N HIS A 412 1.65 15.09 24.13
CA HIS A 412 2.03 15.76 25.38
C HIS A 412 1.14 16.96 25.68
N ARG A 413 0.86 17.80 24.68
CA ARG A 413 -0.05 18.95 24.82
C ARG A 413 -1.47 18.52 25.15
N ALA A 414 -1.95 17.42 24.58
CA ALA A 414 -3.25 16.83 24.91
C ALA A 414 -3.30 16.38 26.38
N ILE A 415 -2.24 15.73 26.86
CA ILE A 415 -2.09 15.31 28.26
C ILE A 415 -2.10 16.53 29.19
N ASP A 416 -1.36 17.59 28.85
CA ASP A 416 -1.29 18.80 29.67
C ASP A 416 -2.64 19.54 29.71
N ALA A 417 -3.33 19.65 28.58
CA ALA A 417 -4.68 20.21 28.52
C ALA A 417 -5.67 19.38 29.37
N ALA A 418 -5.57 18.04 29.34
CA ALA A 418 -6.38 17.17 30.17
C ALA A 418 -6.09 17.34 31.68
N LYS A 419 -4.82 17.50 32.06
CA LYS A 419 -4.42 17.80 33.45
C LYS A 419 -4.93 19.17 33.91
N GLN A 420 -4.87 20.18 33.06
CA GLN A 420 -5.46 21.49 33.34
C GLN A 420 -6.98 21.38 33.50
N ALA A 421 -7.63 20.52 32.71
CA ALA A 421 -9.06 20.30 32.82
C ALA A 421 -9.49 19.69 34.16
N ALA A 422 -8.66 18.80 34.70
CA ALA A 422 -8.83 18.14 35.99
C ALA A 422 -8.51 19.05 37.19
N GLY A 423 -7.73 20.11 36.98
CA GLY A 423 -7.12 20.90 38.05
C GLY A 423 -5.75 20.33 38.44
N THR A 424 -4.74 21.20 38.55
CA THR A 424 -3.38 20.87 38.99
C THR A 424 -3.43 20.09 40.31
N ASN A 425 -2.96 18.83 40.30
CA ASN A 425 -2.90 17.84 41.40
C ASN A 425 -3.99 16.75 41.44
N GLN A 426 -4.85 16.61 40.43
CA GLN A 426 -5.88 15.54 40.43
C GLN A 426 -5.57 14.30 39.56
N LEU A 427 -4.46 14.29 38.80
CA LEU A 427 -4.14 13.23 37.81
C LEU A 427 -2.70 12.75 37.82
#